data_AF-A0A4P9VZG7-F1
#
_entry.id   AF-A0A4P9VZG7-F1
#
_cell.length_a   1.000
_cell.length_b   1.000
_cell.length_c   1.000
_cell.angle_alpha   90.00
_cell.angle_beta   90.00
_cell.angle_gamma   90.00
#
_symmetry.space_group_name_H-M   'P 1'
#
loop_
_entity.id
_entity.type
_entity.pdbx_description
1 polymer ?
#
loop_
_entity_poly.entity_id
_entity_poly.type
_entity_poly.pdbx_seq_one_letter_code
_entity_poly.pdbx_strand_id
1 'polypeptide(L)'
;MENINTPESLSYCFRVLDISGKGVLDDFIIKYFFQAAADKMGTFGQDGVSIEDVAQFDTQPHPPQNEIFDMANCQTHEIRLKDLVNCGVGGTIINILSDARGFLAYENRETLDPT
;
A
#
# COMPACT_ATOMS: atom_id res chain seq x y z
N MET A 1 -4.95 4.78 -13.78
CA MET A 1 -4.73 3.75 -14.82
C MET A 1 -6.05 3.02 -15.02
N GLU A 2 -6.64 3.04 -16.22
CA GLU A 2 -7.97 2.45 -16.48
C GLU A 2 -8.02 0.91 -16.48
N ASN A 3 -6.86 0.21 -16.46
CA ASN A 3 -6.79 -1.26 -16.55
C ASN A 3 -5.95 -1.95 -15.46
N ILE A 4 -5.74 -1.32 -14.29
CA ILE A 4 -4.83 -1.86 -13.27
C ILE A 4 -5.22 -3.26 -12.75
N ASN A 5 -6.50 -3.64 -12.84
CA ASN A 5 -7.02 -4.92 -12.38
C ASN A 5 -6.83 -6.09 -13.38
N THR A 6 -6.33 -5.85 -14.59
CA THR A 6 -5.99 -6.94 -15.51
C THR A 6 -4.80 -7.75 -14.96
N PRO A 7 -4.77 -9.09 -15.10
CA PRO A 7 -3.66 -9.92 -14.64
C PRO A 7 -2.28 -9.46 -15.14
N GLU A 8 -2.21 -8.94 -16.36
CA GLU A 8 -0.99 -8.44 -16.99
C GLU A 8 -0.47 -7.18 -16.29
N SER A 9 -1.37 -6.23 -16.01
CA SER A 9 -1.02 -5.01 -15.26
C SER A 9 -0.59 -5.33 -13.83
N LEU A 10 -1.32 -6.23 -13.14
CA LEU A 10 -0.95 -6.69 -11.80
C LEU A 10 0.42 -7.37 -11.80
N SER A 11 0.72 -8.21 -12.79
CA SER A 11 2.02 -8.85 -12.95
C SER A 11 3.16 -7.85 -13.18
N TYR A 12 2.93 -6.82 -14.01
CA TYR A 12 3.88 -5.75 -14.20
C TYR A 12 4.16 -4.99 -12.90
N CYS A 13 3.12 -4.52 -12.22
CA CYS A 13 3.27 -3.75 -10.98
C CYS A 13 3.87 -4.59 -9.85
N PHE A 14 3.49 -5.87 -9.73
CA PHE A 14 4.07 -6.78 -8.75
C PHE A 14 5.59 -6.88 -8.89
N ARG A 15 6.11 -7.00 -10.12
CA ARG A 15 7.56 -7.04 -10.37
C ARG A 15 8.28 -5.75 -10.00
N VAL A 16 7.60 -4.61 -10.05
CA VAL A 16 8.16 -3.31 -9.64
C VAL A 16 8.22 -3.21 -8.11
N LEU A 17 7.21 -3.75 -7.42
CA LEU A 17 7.13 -3.76 -5.95
C LEU A 17 8.03 -4.82 -5.31
N ASP A 18 8.25 -5.96 -5.98
CA ASP A 18 9.18 -7.01 -5.50
C ASP A 18 10.65 -6.60 -5.74
N ILE A 19 11.09 -5.57 -5.02
CA ILE A 19 12.47 -5.08 -5.05
C ILE A 19 13.48 -6.12 -4.53
N SER A 20 13.00 -7.16 -3.83
CA SER A 20 13.83 -8.26 -3.34
C SER A 20 14.06 -9.36 -4.38
N GLY A 21 13.23 -9.42 -5.43
CA GLY A 21 13.26 -10.44 -6.47
C GLY A 21 12.91 -11.86 -5.98
N LYS A 22 12.21 -11.99 -4.84
CA LYS A 22 11.87 -13.28 -4.21
C LYS A 22 10.54 -13.87 -4.69
N GLY A 23 9.78 -13.11 -5.48
CA GLY A 23 8.44 -13.46 -5.91
C GLY A 23 7.38 -13.34 -4.81
N VAL A 24 7.66 -12.57 -3.75
CA VAL A 24 6.76 -12.28 -2.63
C VAL A 24 6.87 -10.82 -2.20
N LEU A 25 5.76 -10.23 -1.76
CA LEU A 25 5.76 -9.00 -0.98
C LEU A 25 5.55 -9.40 0.49
N ASP A 26 6.66 -9.39 1.24
CA ASP A 26 6.68 -9.72 2.67
C ASP A 26 6.43 -8.47 3.54
N ASP A 27 6.39 -8.63 4.87
CA ASP A 27 6.15 -7.53 5.80
C ASP A 27 7.09 -6.34 5.58
N PHE A 28 8.36 -6.61 5.23
CA PHE A 28 9.33 -5.55 4.97
C PHE A 28 8.96 -4.75 3.72
N ILE A 29 8.62 -5.44 2.63
CA ILE A 29 8.23 -4.78 1.36
C ILE A 29 6.96 -3.96 1.56
N ILE A 30 5.94 -4.53 2.21
CA ILE A 30 4.68 -3.84 2.50
C ILE A 30 4.94 -2.60 3.37
N LYS A 31 5.68 -2.75 4.48
CA LYS A 31 6.03 -1.63 5.36
C LYS A 31 6.76 -0.51 4.61
N TYR A 32 7.75 -0.88 3.81
CA TYR A 32 8.60 0.07 3.09
C TYR A 32 7.79 0.96 2.13
N PHE A 33 6.98 0.35 1.25
CA PHE A 33 6.20 1.10 0.27
C PHE A 33 5.06 1.88 0.90
N PHE A 34 4.43 1.32 1.94
CA PHE A 34 3.38 2.00 2.68
C PHE A 34 3.90 3.28 3.35
N GLN A 35 5.02 3.19 4.09
CA GLN A 35 5.67 4.35 4.69
C GLN A 35 6.08 5.38 3.63
N ALA A 36 6.68 4.94 2.52
CA ALA A 36 7.06 5.85 1.44
C ALA A 36 5.87 6.59 0.80
N ALA A 37 4.69 5.96 0.74
CA ALA A 37 3.46 6.60 0.25
C ALA A 37 2.91 7.60 1.27
N ALA A 38 2.90 7.25 2.55
CA ALA A 38 2.46 8.11 3.66
C ALA A 38 3.37 9.33 3.84
N ASP A 39 4.69 9.17 3.78
CA ASP A 39 5.66 10.25 3.92
C ASP A 39 5.50 11.31 2.83
N LYS A 40 5.24 10.87 1.59
CA LYS A 40 4.93 11.79 0.49
C LYS A 40 3.70 12.64 0.81
N MET A 41 2.68 12.08 1.47
CA MET A 41 1.51 12.87 1.90
C MET A 41 1.87 13.92 2.94
N GLY A 42 2.72 13.59 3.92
CA GLY A 42 3.24 14.56 4.90
C GLY A 42 3.93 15.75 4.23
N THR A 43 4.68 15.50 3.15
CA THR A 43 5.35 16.57 2.38
C THR A 43 4.40 17.41 1.51
N PHE A 44 3.23 16.90 1.10
CA PHE A 44 2.21 17.69 0.39
C PHE A 44 1.38 18.55 1.35
N GLY A 45 1.35 18.22 2.65
CA GLY A 45 0.58 18.93 3.67
C GLY A 45 1.32 20.05 4.39
N GLN A 46 2.67 20.02 4.45
CA GLN A 46 3.45 21.07 5.10
C GLN A 46 4.80 21.33 4.44
N ASP A 47 5.04 22.60 4.11
CA ASP A 47 6.37 23.19 4.23
C ASP A 47 6.84 23.02 5.69
N GLY A 48 7.56 21.93 6.00
CA GLY A 48 8.34 21.82 7.24
C GLY A 48 7.93 20.77 8.27
N VAL A 49 7.57 19.53 7.89
CA VAL A 49 7.58 18.43 8.86
C VAL A 49 9.03 18.00 9.14
N SER A 50 9.46 18.19 10.39
CA SER A 50 10.76 17.72 10.89
C SER A 50 10.80 16.19 10.84
N ILE A 51 11.91 15.61 10.39
CA ILE A 51 12.12 14.14 10.31
C ILE A 51 11.84 13.45 11.68
N GLU A 52 11.96 14.18 12.78
CA GLU A 52 11.70 13.74 14.15
C GLU A 52 10.19 13.54 14.47
N ASP A 53 9.28 14.26 13.80
CA ASP A 53 7.83 14.09 13.98
C ASP A 53 7.29 12.87 13.20
N VAL A 54 7.92 12.55 12.07
CA VAL A 54 7.63 11.31 11.30
C VAL A 54 7.92 10.06 12.15
N ALA A 55 8.97 10.11 12.98
CA ALA A 55 9.33 9.04 13.89
C ALA A 55 8.37 8.88 15.09
N GLN A 56 7.56 9.89 15.44
CA GLN A 56 6.53 9.75 16.48
C GLN A 56 5.19 9.24 15.93
N PHE A 57 4.91 9.47 14.64
CA PHE A 57 3.82 8.78 13.96
C PHE A 57 4.07 7.25 13.91
N ASP A 58 5.34 6.83 13.90
CA ASP A 58 5.81 5.42 13.88
C ASP A 58 5.54 4.64 15.20
N THR A 59 5.09 5.30 16.28
CA THR A 59 4.90 4.66 17.61
C THR A 59 3.51 4.12 17.90
N GLN A 60 2.49 4.44 17.07
CA GLN A 60 1.27 3.66 17.10
C GLN A 60 1.47 2.42 16.24
N PRO A 61 1.08 1.21 16.70
CA PRO A 61 1.02 0.06 15.83
C PRO A 61 0.02 0.40 14.74
N HIS A 62 0.51 0.87 13.60
CA HIS A 62 -0.34 1.18 12.46
C HIS A 62 -1.02 -0.16 12.07
N PRO A 63 -2.34 -0.31 12.25
CA PRO A 63 -3.08 -1.48 11.80
C PRO A 63 -3.17 -1.70 10.26
N PRO A 64 -2.82 -0.77 9.34
CA PRO A 64 -3.09 -0.93 7.91
C PRO A 64 -2.09 -1.87 7.20
N GLN A 65 -0.97 -2.27 7.81
CA GLN A 65 -0.11 -3.31 7.21
C GLN A 65 -0.81 -4.67 7.19
N ASN A 66 -1.46 -5.03 8.30
CA ASN A 66 -2.27 -6.24 8.39
C ASN A 66 -3.46 -6.17 7.44
N GLU A 67 -4.03 -4.97 7.27
CA GLU A 67 -5.13 -4.76 6.34
C GLU A 67 -4.74 -5.05 4.88
N ILE A 68 -3.51 -4.75 4.46
CA ILE A 68 -3.04 -5.13 3.11
C ILE A 68 -2.99 -6.65 2.94
N PHE A 69 -2.54 -7.38 3.96
CA PHE A 69 -2.55 -8.84 3.95
C PHE A 69 -3.98 -9.41 3.96
N ASP A 70 -4.89 -8.80 4.73
CA ASP A 70 -6.30 -9.16 4.76
C ASP A 70 -7.00 -8.89 3.42
N MET A 71 -6.75 -7.73 2.79
CA MET A 71 -7.21 -7.39 1.45
C MET A 71 -6.71 -8.38 0.39
N ALA A 72 -5.49 -8.89 0.54
CA ALA A 72 -4.92 -9.91 -0.34
C ALA A 72 -5.42 -11.33 -0.02
N ASN A 73 -6.19 -11.51 1.05
CA ASN A 73 -6.56 -12.82 1.62
C ASN A 73 -5.32 -13.71 1.87
N CYS A 74 -4.24 -13.11 2.39
CA CYS A 74 -2.95 -13.75 2.61
C CYS A 74 -2.69 -14.00 4.10
N GLN A 75 -2.71 -15.26 4.53
CA GLN A 75 -2.48 -15.64 5.94
C GLN A 75 -1.00 -15.83 6.29
N THR A 76 -0.13 -15.96 5.29
CA THR A 76 1.30 -16.29 5.50
C THR A 76 2.20 -15.06 5.59
N HIS A 77 1.63 -13.85 5.47
CA HIS A 77 2.39 -12.60 5.37
C HIS A 77 3.38 -12.58 4.17
N GLU A 78 3.05 -13.32 3.11
CA GLU A 78 3.82 -13.38 1.87
C GLU A 78 2.88 -13.27 0.68
N ILE A 79 2.58 -12.04 0.23
CA ILE A 79 1.68 -11.84 -0.91
C ILE A 79 2.42 -12.23 -2.19
N ARG A 80 1.89 -13.21 -2.93
CA ARG A 80 2.37 -13.59 -4.26
C ARG A 80 1.48 -12.98 -5.33
N LEU A 81 1.96 -12.95 -6.57
CA LEU A 81 1.17 -12.45 -7.71
C LEU A 81 -0.21 -13.12 -7.81
N LYS A 82 -0.30 -14.44 -7.56
CA LYS A 82 -1.59 -15.16 -7.57
C LYS A 82 -2.59 -14.59 -6.55
N ASP A 83 -2.11 -14.11 -5.41
CA ASP A 83 -2.96 -13.62 -4.33
C ASP A 83 -3.56 -12.27 -4.74
N LEU A 84 -2.75 -11.37 -5.34
CA LEU A 84 -3.23 -10.11 -5.93
C LEU A 84 -4.24 -10.30 -7.06
N VAL A 85 -4.02 -11.31 -7.92
CA VAL A 85 -4.95 -11.61 -9.02
C VAL A 85 -6.27 -12.16 -8.50
N ASN A 86 -6.24 -12.99 -7.45
CA ASN A 86 -7.41 -13.70 -6.97
C ASN A 86 -8.22 -12.94 -5.91
N CYS A 87 -7.63 -11.97 -5.20
CA CYS A 87 -8.31 -11.26 -4.11
C CYS A 87 -9.39 -10.28 -4.58
N GLY A 88 -9.48 -10.00 -5.88
CA GLY A 88 -10.49 -9.10 -6.47
C GLY A 88 -10.24 -7.60 -6.23
N VAL A 89 -9.34 -7.25 -5.31
CA VAL A 89 -8.96 -5.86 -4.98
C VAL A 89 -7.47 -5.57 -5.21
N GLY A 90 -6.79 -6.40 -6.00
CA GLY A 90 -5.35 -6.28 -6.26
C GLY A 90 -4.93 -4.91 -6.79
N GLY A 91 -5.72 -4.28 -7.67
CA GLY A 91 -5.43 -2.94 -8.16
C GLY A 91 -5.50 -1.86 -7.08
N THR A 92 -6.39 -2.01 -6.10
CA THR A 92 -6.44 -1.13 -4.92
C THR A 92 -5.17 -1.26 -4.10
N ILE A 93 -4.73 -2.50 -3.83
CA ILE A 93 -3.47 -2.77 -3.11
C ILE A 93 -2.28 -2.12 -3.83
N ILE A 94 -2.17 -2.30 -5.16
CA ILE A 94 -1.10 -1.67 -5.95
C ILE A 94 -1.17 -0.14 -5.83
N ASN A 95 -2.35 0.48 -5.95
CA ASN A 95 -2.49 1.93 -5.87
C ASN A 95 -2.06 2.49 -4.52
N ILE A 96 -2.42 1.81 -3.41
CA ILE A 96 -2.02 2.18 -2.06
C ILE A 96 -0.49 2.18 -1.94
N LEU A 97 0.17 1.12 -2.42
CA LEU A 97 1.62 0.94 -2.27
C LEU A 97 2.45 1.79 -3.26
N SER A 98 1.85 2.25 -4.36
CA SER A 98 2.61 2.87 -5.47
C SER A 98 2.47 4.40 -5.54
N ASP A 99 1.38 4.98 -5.03
CA ASP A 99 1.05 6.41 -5.22
C ASP A 99 0.41 7.01 -3.96
N ALA A 100 0.93 8.16 -3.53
CA ALA A 100 0.43 8.92 -2.37
C ALA A 100 -1.07 9.29 -2.48
N ARG A 101 -1.56 9.55 -3.70
CA ARG A 101 -2.99 9.80 -3.95
C ARG A 101 -3.81 8.53 -3.83
N GLY A 102 -3.26 7.38 -4.22
CA GLY A 102 -3.91 6.08 -4.05
C GLY A 102 -4.05 5.74 -2.57
N PHE A 103 -3.00 6.01 -1.80
CA PHE A 103 -3.02 5.94 -0.34
C PHE A 103 -4.07 6.88 0.27
N LEU A 104 -4.06 8.17 -0.07
CA LEU A 104 -5.02 9.15 0.46
C LEU A 104 -6.47 8.81 0.13
N ALA A 105 -6.74 8.38 -1.10
CA ALA A 105 -8.08 7.98 -1.52
C ALA A 105 -8.60 6.79 -0.70
N TYR A 106 -7.71 5.88 -0.29
CA TYR A 106 -8.05 4.76 0.58
C TYR A 106 -8.35 5.22 2.01
N GLU A 107 -7.49 6.03 2.61
CA GLU A 107 -7.70 6.56 3.97
C GLU A 107 -9.03 7.33 4.09
N ASN A 108 -9.37 8.11 3.06
CA ASN A 108 -10.59 8.92 3.04
C ASN A 108 -11.86 8.12 2.66
N ARG A 109 -11.77 6.81 2.41
CA ARG A 109 -12.91 6.03 1.91
C ARG A 109 -14.11 6.02 2.85
N GLU A 110 -13.89 6.15 4.16
CA GLU A 110 -14.98 6.22 5.17
C GLU A 110 -15.45 7.65 5.47
N THR A 111 -14.71 8.68 5.02
CA THR A 111 -15.09 10.09 5.23
C THR A 111 -16.11 10.61 4.22
N LEU A 112 -16.37 9.84 3.16
CA LEU A 112 -17.24 10.22 2.05
C LEU A 112 -18.68 9.69 2.19
N ASP A 113 -19.02 8.96 3.27
CA ASP A 113 -20.40 8.57 3.55
C ASP A 113 -21.14 9.77 4.19
N PRO A 114 -22.05 10.45 3.46
CA PRO A 114 -22.87 11.48 4.06
C PRO A 114 -23.88 10.80 4.99
N THR A 115 -23.90 11.21 6.25
CA THR A 115 -24.94 10.83 7.23
C THR A 115 -26.29 11.40 6.83
#